data_AF-A0A6N9IWN7-F1
#
_entry.id   AF-A0A6N9IWN7-F1
#
_cell.length_a   1.000
_cell.length_b   1.000
_cell.length_c   1.000
_cell.angle_alpha   90.00
_cell.angle_beta   90.00
_cell.angle_gamma   90.00
#
_symmetry.space_group_name_H-M   'P 1'
#
loop_
_entity.id
_entity.type
_entity.pdbx_description
1 polymer ?
#
loop_
_entity_poly.entity_id
_entity_poly.type
_entity_poly.pdbx_seq_one_letter_code
_entity_poly.pdbx_strand_id
1 'polypeptide(L)' 'MVMDPNNGVYIPKTEAIKKTINGKEYYFSSEQSAEEFIKKQKTS' A
#
# COMPACT_ATOMS: atom_id res chain seq x y z
N MET A 1 -5.83 12.93 -1.82
CA MET A 1 -4.89 11.93 -2.37
C MET A 1 -4.28 11.17 -1.22
N VAL A 2 -3.92 9.90 -1.42
CA VAL A 2 -3.25 9.02 -0.46
C VAL A 2 -1.88 8.66 -1.01
N MET A 3 -0.91 8.46 -0.12
CA MET A 3 0.45 8.08 -0.52
C MET A 3 0.61 6.58 -0.39
N ASP A 4 1.12 5.95 -1.44
CA ASP A 4 1.52 4.55 -1.38
C ASP A 4 2.76 4.41 -0.48
N PRO A 5 2.68 3.63 0.61
CA PRO A 5 3.75 3.52 1.59
C PRO A 5 4.97 2.72 1.09
N ASN A 6 4.86 2.02 -0.05
CA ASN A 6 5.96 1.27 -0.64
C ASN A 6 6.88 2.14 -1.50
N ASN A 7 6.30 3.03 -2.32
CA ASN A 7 7.03 3.80 -3.35
C ASN A 7 6.87 5.33 -3.21
N GLY A 8 6.01 5.82 -2.30
CA GLY A 8 5.79 7.24 -2.07
C GLY A 8 4.90 7.95 -3.11
N VAL A 9 4.29 7.21 -4.03
CA VAL A 9 3.44 7.79 -5.09
C VAL A 9 2.13 8.30 -4.50
N TYR A 10 1.69 9.48 -4.94
CA TYR A 10 0.40 10.05 -4.58
C TYR A 10 -0.70 9.63 -5.55
N ILE A 11 -1.81 9.17 -4.99
CA ILE A 11 -2.88 8.50 -5.73
C ILE A 11 -4.23 9.04 -5.28
N PRO A 12 -5.18 9.25 -6.18
CA PRO A 12 -6.56 9.50 -5.78
C PRO A 12 -7.08 8.32 -4.94
N LYS A 13 -7.71 8.62 -3.80
CA LYS A 13 -8.21 7.59 -2.87
C LYS A 13 -9.26 6.68 -3.52
N THR A 14 -9.96 7.19 -4.53
CA THR A 14 -10.94 6.47 -5.35
C THR A 14 -10.32 5.43 -6.28
N GLU A 15 -9.06 5.62 -6.69
CA GLU A 15 -8.31 4.70 -7.56
C GLU A 15 -7.32 3.84 -6.79
N ALA A 16 -6.99 4.22 -5.56
CA ALA A 16 -6.05 3.50 -4.72
C ALA A 16 -6.59 2.15 -4.26
N ILE A 17 -5.72 1.15 -4.29
CA ILE A 17 -6.04 -0.20 -3.80
C ILE A 17 -5.92 -0.19 -2.29
N LYS A 18 -7.06 -0.35 -1.61
CA LYS A 18 -7.15 -0.42 -0.15
C LYS A 18 -6.88 -1.84 0.35
N LYS A 19 -5.91 -2.01 1.24
CA LYS A 19 -5.66 -3.28 1.94
C LYS A 19 -5.52 -3.05 3.44
N THR A 20 -5.94 -4.04 4.23
CA THR A 20 -5.79 -4.03 5.68
C THR A 20 -4.66 -4.99 6.05
N ILE A 21 -3.58 -4.48 6.63
CA ILE A 21 -2.38 -5.25 7.02
C ILE A 21 -2.15 -4.99 8.51
N ASN A 22 -2.13 -6.05 9.33
CA ASN A 22 -1.96 -5.96 10.79
C ASN A 22 -2.95 -4.99 11.47
N GLY A 23 -4.21 -4.97 11.00
CA GLY A 23 -5.26 -4.07 11.53
C GLY A 23 -5.14 -2.61 11.09
N LYS A 24 -4.13 -2.26 10.28
CA LYS A 24 -3.96 -0.92 9.72
C LYS A 24 -4.32 -0.87 8.24
N GLU A 25 -5.05 0.16 7.84
CA GLU A 25 -5.44 0.38 6.46
C GLU A 25 -4.31 1.08 5.70
N TYR A 26 -3.96 0.51 4.56
CA TYR A 26 -2.96 1.04 3.63
C TYR A 26 -3.57 1.18 2.25
N TYR A 27 -3.03 2.12 1.48
CA TYR A 27 -3.48 2.45 0.13
C TYR A 27 -2.29 2.30 -0.81
N PHE A 28 -2.50 1.65 -1.96
CA PHE A 28 -1.43 1.32 -2.91
C PHE A 28 -1.77 1.72 -4.34
N SER A 29 -0.74 1.98 -5.15
CA SER A 29 -0.87 2.26 -6.59
C SER A 29 -1.20 1.05 -7.42
N SER A 30 -0.80 -0.13 -6.95
CA SER A 30 -0.92 -1.37 -7.67
C SER A 30 -0.89 -2.53 -6.69
N GLU A 31 -1.41 -3.69 -7.12
CA GLU A 31 -1.36 -4.90 -6.30
C GLU A 31 0.09 -5.32 -6.03
N GLN A 32 0.97 -5.18 -7.03
CA GLN A 32 2.40 -5.44 -6.88
C GLN A 32 3.01 -4.61 -5.74
N SER A 33 2.67 -3.32 -5.66
CA SER A 33 3.16 -2.44 -4.59
C SER A 33 2.69 -2.90 -3.20
N ALA A 34 1.44 -3.34 -3.10
CA ALA A 34 0.91 -3.93 -1.86
C ALA A 34 1.63 -5.22 -1.48
N GLU A 35 1.90 -6.11 -2.45
CA GLU A 35 2.63 -7.36 -2.21
C GLU A 35 4.07 -7.12 -1.76
N GLU A 36 4.79 -6.21 -2.40
CA GLU A 36 6.14 -5.84 -2.00
C GLU A 36 6.18 -5.26 -0.59
N PHE A 37 5.22 -4.39 -0.26
CA PHE A 37 5.09 -3.84 1.08
C PHE A 37 4.83 -4.91 2.15
N ILE A 38 3.95 -5.87 1.86
CA ILE A 38 3.67 -7.01 2.76
C ILE A 38 4.92 -7.89 2.91
N LYS A 39 5.64 -8.17 1.82
CA LYS A 39 6.89 -8.95 1.86
C LYS A 39 7.93 -8.25 2.74
N LYS A 40 8.15 -6.94 2.53
CA LYS A 40 9.07 -6.13 3.35
C LYS A 40 8.73 -6.18 4.84
N GLN A 41 7.44 -6.13 5.20
CA GLN A 41 7.01 -6.23 6.60
C GLN A 41 7.22 -7.61 7.23
N LYS A 42 7.17 -8.69 6.44
CA LYS A 42 7.39 -10.06 6.96
C LYS A 42 8.86 -10.42 7.17
N THR A 43 9.78 -9.62 6.62
CA THR A 43 11.24 -9.88 6.68
C THR A 43 11.96 -9.00 7.71
N SER A 44 11.24 -8.23 8.53
CA SER A 44 11.79 -7.47 9.67
C SER A 44 11.46 -8.10 11.01
#